data_AF-A0A386H9A6-F1
#
_entry.id   AF-A0A386H9A6-F1
#
_cell.length_a   1.000
_cell.length_b   1.000
_cell.length_c   1.000
_cell.angle_alpha   90.00
_cell.angle_beta   90.00
_cell.angle_gamma   90.00
#
_symmetry.space_group_name_H-M   'P 1'
#
loop_
_entity.id
_entity.type
_entity.pdbx_description
1 polymer ?
#
loop_
_entity_poly.entity_id
_entity_poly.type
_entity_poly.pdbx_seq_one_letter_code
_entity_poly.pdbx_strand_id
1 'polypeptide(L)'
;MATRLALVMCTLAALARAKTEMDPEMAELAAMLRENCGDETGVDLALLDQVNAGAKLMDDAKLKCYMKCVMETAGMFGEGAVDVEAVVAMLPEDFRSRNEAMLRACGSRPGADDCDVAWQTQRCWQDGNPEDYFII
;
A
#
# COMPACT_ATOMS: atom_id res chain seq x y z
N MET A 1 47.44 24.55 18.57
CA MET A 1 46.61 24.10 17.43
C MET A 1 46.11 22.69 17.72
N ALA A 2 44.99 22.52 18.44
CA ALA A 2 44.38 21.19 18.65
C ALA A 2 42.90 21.26 19.08
N THR A 3 42.16 22.30 18.68
CA THR A 3 40.78 22.53 19.17
C THR A 3 39.75 22.75 18.07
N ARG A 4 40.09 22.44 16.80
CA ARG A 4 39.19 22.65 15.65
C ARG A 4 38.74 21.37 14.94
N LEU A 5 39.04 20.18 15.47
CA LEU A 5 38.72 18.90 14.79
C LEU A 5 37.48 18.17 15.34
N ALA A 6 36.77 18.71 16.33
CA ALA A 6 35.71 17.98 17.03
C ALA A 6 34.27 18.40 16.67
N LEU A 7 34.05 19.36 15.77
CA LEU A 7 32.72 19.99 15.61
C LEU A 7 32.02 19.80 14.26
N VAL A 8 32.59 19.06 13.30
CA VAL A 8 31.93 18.85 12.00
C VAL A 8 32.00 17.39 11.55
N MET A 9 31.80 16.45 12.48
CA MET A 9 31.50 15.04 12.18
C MET A 9 30.07 14.64 12.59
N CYS A 10 29.18 15.61 12.87
CA CYS A 10 27.86 15.35 13.45
C CYS A 10 26.65 15.78 12.59
N THR A 11 26.81 16.16 11.32
CA THR A 11 25.69 16.73 10.54
C THR A 11 25.18 15.91 9.35
N LEU A 12 25.61 14.66 9.16
CA LEU A 12 25.10 13.81 8.05
C LEU A 12 24.52 12.46 8.49
N ALA A 13 24.13 12.33 9.76
CA ALA A 13 23.34 11.18 10.24
C ALA A 13 21.85 11.54 10.48
N ALA A 14 21.36 12.65 9.91
CA ALA A 14 19.98 13.11 10.07
C ALA A 14 19.10 12.82 8.85
N LEU A 15 19.24 11.63 8.26
CA LEU A 15 18.21 11.04 7.41
C LEU A 15 17.84 9.65 7.94
N ALA A 16 17.63 9.54 9.25
CA ALA A 16 16.66 8.58 9.74
C ALA A 16 15.30 9.08 9.24
N ARG A 17 14.93 8.68 8.02
CA ARG A 17 13.54 8.76 7.56
C ARG A 17 12.71 8.21 8.71
N ALA A 18 11.83 9.03 9.27
CA ALA A 18 10.82 8.58 10.20
C ALA A 18 10.05 7.48 9.47
N LYS A 19 10.44 6.22 9.70
CA LYS A 19 9.57 5.10 9.39
C LYS A 19 8.42 5.31 10.36
N THR A 20 7.28 5.72 9.83
CA THR A 20 6.00 5.65 10.53
C THR A 20 5.93 4.24 11.12
N GLU A 21 6.11 4.12 12.43
CA GLU A 21 5.87 2.85 13.11
C GLU A 21 4.40 2.55 12.90
N MET A 22 4.12 1.57 12.05
CA MET A 22 2.78 1.06 11.88
C MET A 22 2.34 0.50 13.23
N ASP A 23 1.16 0.88 13.67
CA ASP A 23 0.56 0.39 14.92
C ASP A 23 0.60 -1.15 14.94
N PRO A 24 1.03 -1.80 16.04
CA PRO A 24 1.19 -3.25 16.11
C PRO A 24 -0.06 -4.05 15.70
N GLU A 25 -1.27 -3.55 16.00
CA GLU A 25 -2.51 -4.21 15.59
C GLU A 25 -2.68 -4.17 14.06
N MET A 26 -2.40 -3.01 13.45
CA MET A 26 -2.39 -2.87 11.98
C MET A 26 -1.31 -3.73 11.32
N ALA A 27 -0.15 -3.89 11.96
CA ALA A 27 0.92 -4.74 11.48
C ALA A 27 0.55 -6.23 11.51
N GLU A 28 -0.11 -6.68 12.58
CA GLU A 28 -0.60 -8.05 12.71
C GLU A 28 -1.70 -8.35 11.68
N LEU A 29 -2.65 -7.42 11.51
CA LEU A 29 -3.67 -7.52 10.47
C LEU A 29 -3.05 -7.59 9.07
N ALA A 30 -2.09 -6.72 8.76
CA ALA A 30 -1.40 -6.74 7.48
C ALA A 30 -0.66 -8.06 7.25
N ALA A 31 0.05 -8.58 8.26
CA ALA A 31 0.72 -9.88 8.15
C ALA A 31 -0.26 -11.02 7.87
N MET A 32 -1.39 -11.06 8.58
CA MET A 32 -2.44 -12.07 8.40
C MET A 32 -3.09 -11.98 7.01
N LEU A 33 -3.40 -10.77 6.53
CA LEU A 33 -3.92 -10.56 5.18
C LEU A 33 -2.93 -11.02 4.12
N ARG A 34 -1.64 -10.71 4.30
CA ARG A 34 -0.59 -11.09 3.36
C ARG A 34 -0.44 -12.60 3.26
N GLU A 35 -0.43 -13.30 4.39
CA GLU A 35 -0.34 -14.77 4.45
C GLU A 35 -1.58 -15.41 3.80
N ASN A 36 -2.78 -15.08 4.29
CA ASN A 36 -4.02 -15.72 3.83
C ASN A 36 -4.26 -15.50 2.33
N CYS A 37 -4.13 -14.27 1.85
CA CYS A 37 -4.34 -13.97 0.43
C CYS A 37 -3.19 -14.45 -0.45
N GLY A 38 -1.98 -14.55 0.10
CA GLY A 38 -0.85 -15.19 -0.57
C GLY A 38 -1.15 -16.66 -0.85
N ASP A 39 -1.61 -17.38 0.17
CA ASP A 39 -1.97 -18.81 0.08
C ASP A 39 -3.19 -19.05 -0.80
N GLU A 40 -4.23 -18.24 -0.68
CA GLU A 40 -5.46 -18.38 -1.47
C GLU A 40 -5.21 -18.21 -2.98
N THR A 41 -4.42 -17.21 -3.34
CA THR A 41 -4.21 -16.85 -4.75
C THR A 41 -2.99 -17.53 -5.36
N GLY A 42 -2.06 -17.99 -4.52
CA GLY A 42 -0.77 -18.51 -4.92
C GLY A 42 0.08 -17.49 -5.69
N VAL A 43 -0.11 -16.19 -5.41
CA VAL A 43 0.67 -15.10 -6.00
C VAL A 43 2.13 -15.23 -5.60
N ASP A 44 3.04 -14.84 -6.49
CA ASP A 44 4.44 -14.66 -6.10
C ASP A 44 4.57 -13.38 -5.26
N LEU A 45 4.77 -13.54 -3.95
CA LEU A 45 4.92 -12.43 -3.02
C LEU A 45 6.10 -11.50 -3.38
N ALA A 46 7.08 -11.96 -4.16
CA ALA A 46 8.16 -11.11 -4.66
C ALA A 46 7.65 -10.01 -5.60
N LEU A 47 6.48 -10.17 -6.23
CA LEU A 47 5.83 -9.13 -7.03
C LEU A 47 5.37 -7.96 -6.15
N LEU A 48 4.85 -8.25 -4.96
CA LEU A 48 4.42 -7.24 -3.99
C LEU A 48 5.63 -6.43 -3.51
N ASP A 49 6.74 -7.12 -3.24
CA ASP A 49 7.99 -6.48 -2.82
C ASP A 49 8.56 -5.56 -3.90
N GLN A 50 8.47 -5.96 -5.17
CA GLN A 50 8.85 -5.11 -6.31
C GLN A 50 7.97 -3.86 -6.41
N VAL A 51 6.66 -4.02 -6.25
CA VAL A 51 5.71 -2.91 -6.26
C VAL A 51 6.01 -1.93 -5.12
N ASN A 52 6.26 -2.43 -3.92
CA ASN A 52 6.63 -1.63 -2.75
C ASN A 52 8.03 -0.99 -2.88
N ALA A 53 8.87 -1.51 -3.77
CA ALA A 53 10.14 -0.90 -4.16
C ALA A 53 9.98 0.15 -5.30
N GLY A 54 8.75 0.43 -5.75
CA GLY A 54 8.42 1.44 -6.74
C GLY A 54 8.13 0.91 -8.15
N ALA A 55 8.04 -0.41 -8.35
CA ALA A 55 7.62 -0.97 -9.62
C ALA A 55 6.13 -0.68 -9.90
N LYS A 56 5.78 -0.51 -11.18
CA LYS A 56 4.37 -0.41 -11.59
C LYS A 56 3.65 -1.74 -11.36
N LEU A 57 2.36 -1.68 -11.02
CA LEU A 57 1.54 -2.88 -10.91
C LEU A 57 1.57 -3.69 -12.22
N MET A 58 2.04 -4.94 -12.11
CA MET A 58 2.05 -5.88 -13.22
C MET A 58 0.63 -6.36 -13.54
N ASP A 59 0.38 -6.64 -14.82
CA ASP A 59 -0.85 -7.29 -15.29
C ASP A 59 -0.73 -8.82 -15.10
N ASP A 60 -0.69 -9.25 -13.84
CA ASP A 60 -0.62 -10.65 -13.44
C ASP A 60 -1.94 -11.08 -12.77
N ALA A 61 -2.55 -12.16 -13.28
CA ALA A 61 -3.88 -12.60 -12.84
C ALA A 61 -3.95 -12.92 -11.34
N LYS A 62 -2.88 -13.47 -10.76
CA LYS A 62 -2.85 -13.80 -9.33
C LYS A 62 -2.67 -12.55 -8.49
N LEU A 63 -1.84 -11.61 -8.94
CA LEU A 63 -1.69 -10.31 -8.28
C LEU A 63 -3.00 -9.52 -8.26
N LYS A 64 -3.78 -9.54 -9.34
CA LYS A 64 -5.11 -8.93 -9.37
C LYS A 64 -6.03 -9.52 -8.30
N CYS A 65 -6.11 -10.84 -8.25
CA CYS A 65 -6.97 -11.51 -7.28
C CYS A 65 -6.44 -11.39 -5.84
N TYR A 66 -5.13 -11.23 -5.66
CA TYR A 66 -4.53 -10.93 -4.35
C TYR A 66 -5.05 -9.59 -3.81
N MET A 67 -5.04 -8.54 -4.64
CA MET A 67 -5.58 -7.23 -4.26
C MET A 67 -7.07 -7.32 -3.89
N LYS A 68 -7.85 -8.08 -4.67
CA LYS A 68 -9.26 -8.33 -4.37
C LYS A 68 -9.42 -9.04 -3.04
N CYS A 69 -8.67 -10.12 -2.80
CA CYS A 69 -8.73 -10.88 -1.56
C CYS A 69 -8.43 -9.99 -0.34
N VAL A 70 -7.36 -9.19 -0.39
CA VAL A 70 -6.99 -8.29 0.71
C VAL A 70 -8.10 -7.29 0.99
N MET A 71 -8.64 -6.64 -0.05
CA MET A 71 -9.70 -5.65 0.13
C MET A 71 -11.01 -6.28 0.60
N GLU A 72 -11.41 -7.43 0.08
CA GLU A 72 -12.63 -8.11 0.51
C GLU A 72 -12.51 -8.61 1.95
N THR A 73 -11.39 -9.25 2.31
CA THR A 73 -11.15 -9.77 3.66
C THR A 73 -11.14 -8.66 4.70
N ALA A 74 -10.66 -7.47 4.34
CA ALA A 74 -10.69 -6.29 5.18
C ALA A 74 -12.01 -5.50 5.12
N GLY A 75 -13.02 -5.98 4.39
CA GLY A 75 -14.34 -5.32 4.28
C GLY A 75 -14.37 -4.08 3.40
N MET A 76 -13.37 -3.89 2.54
CA MET A 76 -13.22 -2.76 1.61
C MET A 76 -13.68 -3.08 0.18
N PHE A 77 -14.07 -4.32 -0.10
CA PHE A 77 -14.59 -4.73 -1.41
C PHE A 77 -15.86 -5.56 -1.23
N GLY A 78 -16.87 -5.27 -2.02
CA GLY A 78 -18.14 -6.00 -2.03
C GLY A 78 -18.97 -5.62 -3.25
N GLU A 79 -19.88 -6.51 -3.66
CA GLU A 79 -20.81 -6.26 -4.77
C GLU A 79 -20.11 -5.81 -6.10
N GLY A 80 -18.89 -6.29 -6.33
CA GLY A 80 -18.10 -5.96 -7.52
C GLY A 80 -17.49 -4.55 -7.52
N ALA A 81 -17.39 -3.90 -6.35
CA ALA A 81 -16.80 -2.57 -6.21
C ALA A 81 -15.96 -2.42 -4.93
N VAL A 82 -15.00 -1.49 -4.99
CA VAL A 82 -14.24 -1.04 -3.82
C VAL A 82 -15.04 0.03 -3.06
N ASP A 83 -15.24 -0.18 -1.76
CA ASP A 83 -15.74 0.85 -0.84
C ASP A 83 -14.58 1.77 -0.45
N VAL A 84 -14.46 2.89 -1.16
CA VAL A 84 -13.38 3.85 -0.95
C VAL A 84 -13.47 4.53 0.42
N GLU A 85 -14.66 4.69 0.99
CA GLU A 85 -14.77 5.30 2.32
C GLU A 85 -14.33 4.31 3.41
N ALA A 86 -14.58 3.01 3.23
CA ALA A 86 -14.00 1.97 4.10
C ALA A 86 -12.46 1.97 4.01
N VAL A 87 -11.90 2.10 2.81
CA VAL A 87 -10.43 2.25 2.61
C VAL A 87 -9.90 3.46 3.37
N VAL A 88 -10.50 4.63 3.16
CA VAL A 88 -10.08 5.87 3.82
C VAL A 88 -10.20 5.74 5.34
N ALA A 89 -11.25 5.09 5.85
CA ALA A 89 -11.47 4.89 7.28
C ALA A 89 -10.42 3.98 7.94
N MET A 90 -9.84 3.03 7.20
CA MET A 90 -8.78 2.14 7.69
C MET A 90 -7.38 2.75 7.65
N LEU A 91 -7.14 3.78 6.85
CA LEU A 91 -5.80 4.35 6.74
C LEU A 91 -5.38 5.06 8.03
N PRO A 92 -4.12 4.89 8.48
CA PRO A 92 -3.52 5.73 9.50
C PRO A 92 -3.63 7.22 9.13
N GLU A 93 -3.79 8.09 10.12
CA GLU A 93 -4.08 9.52 9.92
C GLU A 93 -3.07 10.22 8.99
N ASP A 94 -1.79 9.90 9.14
CA ASP A 94 -0.74 10.50 8.34
C ASP A 94 -0.87 10.09 6.86
N PHE A 95 -1.13 8.81 6.57
CA PHE A 95 -1.39 8.32 5.20
C PHE A 95 -2.70 8.88 4.65
N ARG A 96 -3.75 8.89 5.48
CA ARG A 96 -5.07 9.39 5.12
C ARG A 96 -5.01 10.83 4.65
N SER A 97 -4.41 11.71 5.43
CA SER A 97 -4.32 13.15 5.12
C SER A 97 -3.61 13.45 3.80
N ARG A 98 -2.67 12.58 3.37
CA ARG A 98 -1.95 12.72 2.10
C ARG A 98 -2.66 12.09 0.91
N ASN A 99 -3.52 11.10 1.14
CA ASN A 99 -4.05 10.24 0.08
C ASN A 99 -5.57 10.33 -0.12
N GLU A 100 -6.37 10.71 0.89
CA GLU A 100 -7.83 10.58 0.84
C GLU A 100 -8.49 11.31 -0.34
N ALA A 101 -8.00 12.49 -0.70
CA ALA A 101 -8.54 13.25 -1.82
C ALA A 101 -8.30 12.53 -3.16
N MET A 102 -7.12 11.94 -3.32
CA MET A 102 -6.76 11.16 -4.50
C MET A 102 -7.56 9.84 -4.55
N LEU A 103 -7.67 9.13 -3.42
CA LEU A 103 -8.43 7.88 -3.33
C LEU A 103 -9.90 8.10 -3.73
N ARG A 104 -10.53 9.16 -3.19
CA ARG A 104 -11.89 9.56 -3.55
C ARG A 104 -12.03 10.00 -5.01
N ALA A 105 -11.04 10.72 -5.55
CA ALA A 105 -11.02 11.10 -6.96
C ALA A 105 -10.89 9.88 -7.90
N CYS A 106 -10.22 8.82 -7.45
CA CYS A 106 -10.19 7.56 -8.16
C CYS A 106 -11.55 6.84 -8.11
N GLY A 107 -12.17 6.75 -6.93
CA GLY A 107 -13.33 5.89 -6.74
C GLY A 107 -12.99 4.41 -6.99
N SER A 108 -14.01 3.57 -7.06
CA SER A 108 -13.86 2.22 -7.63
C SER A 108 -13.75 2.31 -9.14
N ARG A 109 -12.80 1.58 -9.74
CA ARG A 109 -12.60 1.53 -11.19
C ARG A 109 -13.25 0.27 -11.78
N PRO A 110 -13.95 0.38 -12.92
CA PRO A 110 -14.52 -0.79 -13.58
C PRO A 110 -13.42 -1.71 -14.11
N GLY A 111 -13.69 -3.02 -14.07
CA GLY A 111 -12.81 -4.06 -14.59
C GLY A 111 -13.62 -5.17 -15.26
N ALA A 112 -12.93 -6.10 -15.90
CA ALA A 112 -13.55 -7.25 -16.57
C ALA A 112 -14.20 -8.26 -15.60
N ASP A 113 -13.66 -8.34 -14.38
CA ASP A 113 -14.14 -9.15 -13.26
C ASP A 113 -13.73 -8.47 -11.93
N ASP A 114 -14.12 -9.04 -10.79
CA ASP A 114 -13.84 -8.47 -9.48
C ASP A 114 -12.33 -8.31 -9.18
N CYS A 115 -11.49 -9.23 -9.66
CA CYS A 115 -10.04 -9.12 -9.53
C CYS A 115 -9.52 -7.93 -10.33
N ASP A 116 -10.04 -7.73 -11.55
CA ASP A 116 -9.67 -6.61 -12.39
C ASP A 116 -10.22 -5.28 -11.84
N VAL A 117 -11.41 -5.23 -11.25
CA VAL A 117 -11.93 -4.03 -10.54
C VAL A 117 -10.96 -3.62 -9.44
N ALA A 118 -10.54 -4.58 -8.61
CA ALA A 118 -9.59 -4.34 -7.53
C ALA A 118 -8.26 -3.79 -8.07
N TRP A 119 -7.72 -4.42 -9.11
CA TRP A 119 -6.45 -4.02 -9.72
C TRP A 119 -6.50 -2.67 -10.42
N GLN A 120 -7.55 -2.38 -11.18
CA GLN A 120 -7.73 -1.08 -11.86
C GLN A 120 -7.84 0.06 -10.84
N THR A 121 -8.48 -0.22 -9.70
CA THR A 121 -8.61 0.73 -8.60
C THR A 121 -7.26 1.01 -7.96
N GLN A 122 -6.52 -0.04 -7.60
CA GLN A 122 -5.15 0.04 -7.08
C GLN A 122 -4.19 0.74 -8.06
N ARG A 123 -4.32 0.49 -9.36
CA ARG A 123 -3.53 1.18 -10.40
C ARG A 123 -3.80 2.68 -10.43
N CYS A 124 -5.06 3.09 -10.30
CA CYS A 124 -5.41 4.50 -10.17
C CYS A 124 -4.75 5.14 -8.95
N TRP A 125 -4.73 4.43 -7.81
CA TRP A 125 -4.09 4.91 -6.59
C TRP A 125 -2.57 5.05 -6.76
N GLN A 126 -1.93 4.04 -7.36
CA GLN A 126 -0.49 4.09 -7.65
C GLN A 126 -0.12 5.24 -8.60
N ASP A 127 -0.94 5.48 -9.62
CA ASP A 127 -0.71 6.59 -10.55
C ASP A 127 -0.96 7.96 -9.92
N GLY A 128 -1.87 8.04 -8.95
CA GLY A 128 -2.21 9.27 -8.25
C GLY A 128 -1.19 9.71 -7.20
N ASN A 129 -0.57 8.76 -6.50
CA ASN A 129 0.51 9.05 -5.55
C ASN A 129 1.52 7.89 -5.46
N PRO A 130 2.46 7.76 -6.41
CA PRO A 130 3.40 6.64 -6.44
C PRO A 130 4.41 6.65 -5.29
N GLU A 131 4.66 7.79 -4.65
CA GLU A 131 5.63 7.90 -3.55
C GLU A 131 5.09 7.31 -2.23
N ASP A 132 3.77 7.40 -2.00
CA ASP A 132 3.10 6.82 -0.83
C ASP A 132 2.37 5.50 -1.15
N TYR A 133 2.46 5.01 -2.39
CA TYR A 133 1.79 3.77 -2.77
C TYR A 133 2.46 2.55 -2.14
N PHE A 134 1.65 1.71 -1.50
CA PHE A 134 2.08 0.47 -0.87
C PHE A 134 0.97 -0.57 -0.98
N ILE A 135 1.36 -1.84 -1.11
CA ILE A 135 0.49 -3.00 -1.02
C ILE A 135 0.99 -3.94 0.08
N ILE A 136 0.07 -4.44 0.90
CA ILE A 136 0.35 -5.44 1.94
C ILE A 136 0.87 -6.73 1.30
#